data_AF-A0A7V6M8U0-F1
#
_entry.id   AF-A0A7V6M8U0-F1
#
_cell.length_a   1.000
_cell.length_b   1.000
_cell.length_c   1.000
_cell.angle_alpha   90.00
_cell.angle_beta   90.00
_cell.angle_gamma   90.00
#
_symmetry.space_group_name_H-M   'P 1'
#
loop_
_entity.id
_entity.type
_entity.pdbx_description
1 polymer ?
#
loop_
_entity_poly.entity_id
_entity_poly.type
_entity_poly.pdbx_seq_one_letter_code
_entity_poly.pdbx_strand_id
1 'polypeptide(L)'
;MNGIQDKSIDMILCDLPYGTTACKWDTIIPFEPLWEQYERIIKDNGVIALTSTQPFTSNLIISNLKLFKYQWYWIKSPTGFLNAKKMP
;
A
#
# COMPACT_ATOMS: atom_id res chain seq x y z
N MET A 1 4.10 -15.54 2.41
CA MET A 1 2.90 -15.83 1.58
C MET A 1 3.05 -17.22 0.97
N ASN A 2 3.17 -18.26 1.81
CA ASN A 2 3.83 -19.50 1.40
C ASN A 2 2.92 -20.47 0.61
N GLY A 3 1.63 -20.14 0.46
CA GLY A 3 0.68 -20.93 -0.33
C GLY A 3 0.46 -20.41 -1.75
N ILE A 4 1.19 -19.39 -2.18
CA ILE A 4 1.05 -18.78 -3.52
C ILE A 4 2.28 -19.15 -4.36
N GLN A 5 2.04 -19.66 -5.57
CA GLN A 5 3.10 -20.03 -6.51
C GLN A 5 3.87 -18.79 -6.98
N ASP A 6 5.16 -18.97 -7.24
CA ASP A 6 6.02 -17.95 -7.85
C ASP A 6 5.46 -17.50 -9.20
N LYS A 7 5.61 -16.21 -9.51
CA LYS A 7 5.22 -15.60 -10.78
C LYS A 7 3.78 -15.93 -11.23
N SER A 8 2.85 -16.08 -10.28
CA SER A 8 1.46 -16.43 -10.55
C SER A 8 0.51 -15.22 -10.53
N ILE A 9 0.94 -14.09 -9.98
CA ILE A 9 0.11 -12.90 -9.77
C ILE A 9 0.43 -11.84 -10.82
N ASP A 10 -0.61 -11.26 -11.44
CA ASP A 10 -0.49 -10.14 -12.39
C ASP A 10 -0.52 -8.77 -11.69
N MET A 11 -1.23 -8.65 -10.56
CA MET A 11 -1.33 -7.40 -9.81
C MET A 11 -1.39 -7.64 -8.31
N ILE A 12 -0.59 -6.88 -7.57
CA ILE A 12 -0.67 -6.75 -6.11
C ILE A 12 -1.29 -5.38 -5.82
N LEU A 13 -2.52 -5.37 -5.34
CA LEU A 13 -3.18 -4.18 -4.81
C LEU A 13 -3.32 -4.35 -3.30
N CYS A 14 -2.62 -3.51 -2.52
CA CYS A 14 -2.59 -3.68 -1.07
C CYS A 14 -2.64 -2.34 -0.33
N ASP A 15 -3.37 -2.36 0.78
CA ASP A 15 -3.38 -1.31 1.79
C ASP A 15 -2.54 -1.74 2.99
N LEU A 16 -1.34 -1.18 3.08
CA LEU A 16 -0.37 -1.55 4.12
C LEU A 16 -0.74 -0.88 5.45
N PRO A 17 -0.36 -1.46 6.60
CA PRO A 17 -0.41 -0.74 7.87
C PRO A 17 0.59 0.42 7.85
N TYR A 18 0.12 1.63 8.09
CA TYR A 18 0.92 2.86 8.01
C TYR A 18 1.56 3.26 9.33
N GLY A 19 1.15 2.66 10.46
CA GLY A 19 1.61 3.09 11.79
C GLY A 19 1.00 4.41 12.25
N THR A 20 -0.22 4.71 11.81
CA THR A 20 -0.88 6.00 12.04
C THR A 20 -1.98 5.94 13.11
N THR A 21 -2.42 4.75 13.48
CA THR A 21 -3.47 4.51 14.48
C THR A 21 -2.90 3.89 15.75
N ALA A 22 -3.65 3.96 16.84
CA ALA A 22 -3.30 3.31 18.11
C ALA A 22 -3.58 1.79 18.13
N CYS A 23 -3.94 1.21 16.98
CA CYS A 23 -4.29 -0.19 16.88
C CYS A 23 -3.04 -1.07 16.75
N LYS A 24 -2.99 -2.18 17.50
CA LYS A 24 -1.84 -3.11 17.49
C LYS A 24 -1.51 -3.68 16.11
N TRP A 25 -2.51 -3.83 15.25
CA TRP A 25 -2.34 -4.35 13.89
C TRP A 25 -1.78 -3.31 12.92
N ASP A 26 -1.87 -2.02 13.24
CA ASP A 26 -1.32 -0.94 12.42
C ASP A 26 0.15 -0.72 12.78
N THR A 27 0.93 -1.79 12.69
CA THR A 27 2.37 -1.76 12.88
C THR A 27 3.03 -1.89 11.53
N ILE A 28 3.98 -1.00 11.22
CA ILE A 28 4.70 -1.04 9.94
C ILE A 28 5.38 -2.40 9.78
N ILE A 29 5.06 -3.09 8.69
CA ILE A 29 5.66 -4.36 8.34
C ILE A 29 7.11 -4.11 7.89
N PRO A 30 8.08 -4.96 8.29
CA PRO A 30 9.44 -4.85 7.79
C PRO A 30 9.48 -4.95 6.25
N PHE A 31 10.19 -4.02 5.60
CA PHE A 31 10.18 -3.92 4.14
C PHE A 31 10.89 -5.08 3.45
N GLU A 32 12.01 -5.57 3.99
CA GLU A 32 12.76 -6.69 3.40
C GLU A 32 11.90 -7.94 3.15
N PRO A 33 11.23 -8.53 4.17
CA PRO A 33 10.38 -9.71 3.93
C PRO A 33 9.12 -9.39 3.11
N LEU A 34 8.67 -8.12 3.08
CA LEU A 34 7.56 -7.69 2.23
C LEU A 34 7.96 -7.77 0.75
N TRP A 35 9.08 -7.14 0.40
CA TRP A 35 9.58 -7.10 -0.98
C TRP A 35 9.99 -8.48 -1.47
N GLU A 36 10.65 -9.29 -0.62
CA GLU A 36 11.00 -10.68 -0.95
C GLU A 36 9.77 -11.47 -1.41
N GLN A 37 8.66 -11.37 -0.68
CA GLN A 37 7.44 -12.10 -1.03
C GLN A 37 6.72 -11.51 -2.23
N TYR A 38 6.70 -10.19 -2.37
CA TYR A 38 6.05 -9.52 -3.50
C TYR A 38 6.77 -9.81 -4.81
N GLU A 39 8.10 -9.71 -4.85
CA GLU A 39 8.92 -9.97 -6.03
C GLU A 39 8.89 -11.46 -6.44
N ARG A 40 8.75 -12.38 -5.47
CA ARG A 40 8.60 -13.81 -5.74
C ARG A 40 7.30 -14.12 -6.49
N ILE A 41 6.17 -13.59 -6.03
CA ILE A 41 4.84 -13.97 -6.55
C ILE A 41 4.40 -13.16 -7.78
N ILE A 42 4.89 -11.94 -7.94
CA ILE A 42 4.53 -11.05 -9.05
C ILE A 42 5.24 -11.49 -10.33
N LYS A 43 4.49 -11.58 -11.45
CA LYS A 43 5.07 -11.78 -12.78
C LYS A 43 6.01 -10.63 -13.16
N ASP A 44 6.94 -10.87 -14.09
CA ASP A 44 7.93 -9.86 -14.48
C ASP A 44 7.32 -8.60 -15.11
N ASN A 45 6.13 -8.72 -15.68
CA ASN A 45 5.32 -7.62 -16.22
C ASN A 45 4.13 -7.22 -15.32
N GLY A 46 4.09 -7.73 -14.09
CA GLY A 46 3.01 -7.46 -13.15
C GLY A 46 3.08 -6.05 -12.55
N VAL A 47 1.99 -5.65 -11.89
CA VAL A 47 1.84 -4.32 -11.29
C VAL A 47 1.72 -4.43 -9.78
N ILE A 48 2.49 -3.62 -9.05
CA ILE A 48 2.34 -3.44 -7.61
C ILE A 48 1.78 -2.03 -7.37
N ALA A 49 0.57 -1.95 -6.84
CA ALA A 49 -0.12 -0.72 -6.48
C ALA A 49 -0.38 -0.73 -4.97
N LEU A 50 0.27 0.19 -4.25
CA LEU A 50 0.19 0.27 -2.79
C LEU A 50 -0.45 1.58 -2.39
N THR A 51 -1.47 1.52 -1.54
CA THR A 51 -1.98 2.71 -0.88
C THR A 51 -1.05 3.07 0.28
N SER A 52 -0.84 4.37 0.48
CA SER A 52 0.00 4.90 1.55
C SER A 52 -0.41 6.34 1.89
N THR A 53 -0.03 6.79 3.08
CA THR A 53 -0.15 8.20 3.49
C THR A 53 1.20 8.68 4.02
N GLN A 54 1.53 9.95 3.78
CA GLN A 54 2.77 10.52 4.32
C GLN A 54 2.75 10.55 5.86
N PRO A 55 3.89 10.28 6.53
CA PRO A 55 5.25 10.12 6.00
C PRO A 55 5.60 8.70 5.52
N PHE A 56 4.71 7.72 5.69
CA PHE A 56 4.96 6.32 5.33
C PHE A 56 5.25 6.14 3.84
N THR A 57 4.58 6.91 2.95
CA THR A 57 4.83 6.87 1.51
C THR A 57 6.31 7.10 1.16
N SER A 58 6.97 8.09 1.77
CA SER A 58 8.40 8.34 1.55
C SER A 58 9.27 7.15 1.95
N ASN A 59 9.00 6.55 3.11
CA ASN A 59 9.75 5.38 3.58
C ASN A 59 9.56 4.17 2.65
N LEU A 60 8.32 3.95 2.19
CA LEU A 60 7.99 2.89 1.26
C LEU A 60 8.74 3.04 -0.07
N ILE A 61 8.75 4.26 -0.64
CA ILE A 61 9.46 4.56 -1.89
C ILE A 61 10.97 4.34 -1.72
N ILE A 62 11.56 4.85 -0.64
CA ILE A 62 13.00 4.73 -0.38
C ILE A 62 13.39 3.26 -0.17
N SER A 63 12.51 2.46 0.43
CA SER A 63 12.79 1.03 0.67
C SER A 63 12.97 0.21 -0.62
N ASN A 64 12.38 0.64 -1.75
CA ASN A 64 12.58 -0.01 -3.04
C ASN A 64 12.43 0.97 -4.22
N LEU A 65 13.43 1.84 -4.39
CA LEU A 65 13.47 2.83 -5.48
C LEU A 65 13.48 2.20 -6.87
N LYS A 66 13.96 0.96 -7.01
CA LYS A 66 14.09 0.28 -8.30
C LYS A 66 12.73 -0.05 -8.93
N LEU A 67 11.73 -0.37 -8.11
CA LEU A 67 10.38 -0.71 -8.57
C LEU A 67 9.44 0.49 -8.63
N PHE A 68 9.85 1.64 -8.11
CA PHE A 68 9.02 2.85 -8.13
C PHE A 68 8.94 3.46 -9.54
N LYS A 69 7.72 3.66 -10.04
CA LYS A 69 7.47 4.33 -11.32
C LYS A 69 6.87 5.73 -11.14
N TYR A 70 5.74 5.82 -10.43
CA TYR A 70 5.02 7.06 -10.20
C TYR A 70 4.09 6.90 -9.01
N GLN A 71 3.64 8.04 -8.48
CA GLN A 71 2.62 8.10 -7.43
C GLN A 71 1.33 8.68 -7.98
N TRP A 72 0.20 8.17 -7.51
CA TRP A 72 -1.11 8.76 -7.75
C TRP A 72 -1.65 9.38 -6.48
N TYR A 73 -2.19 10.59 -6.62
CA TYR A 73 -2.82 11.30 -5.52
C TYR A 73 -4.33 11.11 -5.59
N TRP A 74 -4.89 10.50 -4.56
CA TRP A 74 -6.34 10.48 -4.40
C TRP A 74 -6.79 11.70 -3.61
N ILE A 75 -7.21 12.74 -4.33
CA ILE A 75 -7.83 13.93 -3.74
C ILE A 75 -9.26 13.59 -3.36
N LYS A 76 -9.52 13.37 -2.07
CA LYS A 76 -10.87 13.15 -1.55
C LYS A 76 -11.55 14.50 -1.34
N SER A 77 -12.48 14.86 -2.22
CA SER A 77 -13.35 16.02 -2.00
C SER A 77 -14.24 15.78 -0.79
N PRO A 78 -14.38 16.73 0.15
CA PRO A 78 -15.26 16.56 1.30
C PRO A 78 -16.72 16.48 0.83
N THR A 79 -17.36 15.33 1.00
CA THR A 79 -18.75 15.08 0.57
C THR A 79 -19.80 15.45 1.62
N GLY A 80 -19.51 16.41 2.50
CA GLY A 80 -20.46 16.87 3.51
C GLY A 80 -20.82 15.84 4.59
N PHE A 81 -20.07 14.74 4.73
CA PHE A 81 -20.34 13.71 5.74
C PHE A 81 -20.35 14.24 7.19
N LEU A 82 -19.59 15.31 7.47
CA LEU A 82 -19.60 16.02 8.75
C LEU A 82 -20.93 16.76 9.01
N ASN A 83 -21.67 17.06 7.96
CA ASN A 83 -22.99 17.69 7.99
C ASN A 83 -24.13 16.67 7.91
N ALA A 84 -23.87 15.35 7.93
CA ALA A 84 -24.90 14.31 7.81
C ALA A 84 -25.99 14.37 8.91
N LYS A 85 -25.72 15.06 10.03
CA LYS A 85 -26.71 15.32 11.10
C LYS A 85 -27.28 16.74 11.12
N LYS A 86 -26.83 17.61 10.20
CA LYS A 86 -27.14 19.05 10.17
C LYS A 86 -27.81 19.51 8.88
N MET A 87 -27.63 18.78 7.78
CA MET A 87 -28.32 19.01 6.52
C MET A 87 -29.33 17.87 6.30
N PRO A 88 -30.57 18.15 5.85
CA PRO A 88 -31.55 17.13 5.51
C PRO A 88 -31.11 16.26 4.33
#